data_AF-A0A8C3BKK4-F1
#
_entry.id   AF-A0A8C3BKK4-F1
#
_cell.length_a   1.000
_cell.length_b   1.000
_cell.length_c   1.000
_cell.angle_alpha   90.00
_cell.angle_beta   90.00
_cell.angle_gamma   90.00
#
_symmetry.space_group_name_H-M   'P 1'
#
loop_
_entity.id
_entity.type
_entity.pdbx_description
1 polymer ?
#
loop_
_entity_poly.entity_id
_entity_poly.type
_entity_poly.pdbx_seq_one_letter_code
_entity_poly.pdbx_strand_id
1 'polypeptide(L)'
;MSELRQRLGREPGGAQEPEEKLQESESENKLDGETASDSESKSEFGGSPPVPTSDDTPEVLNRALSNLSSRWKNWWVRGILTLAMITFFFIIIYLGPMVLMMIVMCVQIKCFHEIITIGYNVYHSYDLPWFRTLSWYFLLCVNYFFYGETVTDYFFTLVQREEPLRILSKYHRFISFALYLTGFCMFVLSLVKKHYRLQFYMFGWTHVTLLIVVTQSHLIIHNLFEGMIWFIVPISCVICNDIMAYMFGFFFGRTPLIKLSPKKTWEGFIGGFFATVLFGLLLSYVMSGYRCFTCPVEFNNDTNSFTVDCEPSELFQLQEYNIPLVLQSVVGWKTVRMYPFQIHSIALSTFASLIGPFGGFFASGFKRAFKIKDFANTIPGHGGIMDRFDCQYLMATFVNVYIASFIRGPNPSKLIQQFLTLRPDQQLHIFNTLKAHLVDKARSKSVMSSEAAGARPGSPNPLERPLKIGWLKKQRSIVKNWQQRYFVLKGQQLYYYKDEDDVKPQVG
;
A
#
# COMPACT_ATOMS: atom_id res chain seq x y z
N MET A 1 -2.31 17.30 32.31
CA MET A 1 -3.25 16.39 33.03
C MET A 1 -2.81 16.13 34.49
N SER A 2 -2.16 17.10 35.14
CA SER A 2 -1.72 17.01 36.54
C SER A 2 -2.21 18.17 37.43
N GLU A 3 -2.92 19.16 36.88
CA GLU A 3 -3.38 20.35 37.64
C GLU A 3 -4.89 20.36 37.96
N LEU A 4 -5.66 19.36 37.52
CA LEU A 4 -7.12 19.31 37.74
C LEU A 4 -7.56 18.51 38.98
N ARG A 5 -6.61 17.92 39.74
CA ARG A 5 -6.92 17.19 40.99
C ARG A 5 -6.84 18.04 42.26
N GLN A 6 -6.33 19.28 42.18
CA GLN A 6 -5.95 20.06 43.36
C GLN A 6 -6.97 21.14 43.77
N ARG A 7 -8.15 21.20 43.14
CA ARG A 7 -9.15 22.26 43.38
C ARG A 7 -10.44 21.83 44.10
N LEU A 8 -10.50 20.65 44.71
CA LEU A 8 -11.73 20.17 45.39
C LEU A 8 -11.59 19.94 46.91
N GLY A 9 -10.58 20.51 47.57
CA GLY A 9 -10.42 20.38 49.03
C GLY A 9 -10.26 21.72 49.75
N ARG A 10 -11.38 22.33 50.15
CA ARG A 10 -11.59 23.40 51.17
C ARG A 10 -13.02 23.94 50.96
N GLU A 11 -13.96 24.08 51.89
CA GLU A 11 -14.11 23.90 53.35
C GLU A 11 -15.65 24.09 53.67
N PRO A 12 -16.15 24.29 54.92
CA PRO A 12 -16.73 23.33 55.87
C PRO A 12 -18.27 23.45 56.10
N GLY A 13 -18.87 22.56 56.90
CA GLY A 13 -20.19 22.78 57.55
C GLY A 13 -21.15 21.59 57.51
N GLY A 14 -21.53 21.07 58.69
CA GLY A 14 -22.15 19.76 58.89
C GLY A 14 -23.69 19.67 58.83
N ALA A 15 -24.18 18.43 58.84
CA ALA A 15 -25.38 17.96 59.56
C ALA A 15 -25.55 16.42 59.41
N GLN A 16 -25.66 15.76 60.58
CA GLN A 16 -26.17 14.44 60.99
C GLN A 16 -26.66 13.36 59.98
N GLU A 17 -25.99 12.18 60.07
CA GLU A 17 -26.43 10.76 60.26
C GLU A 17 -27.67 10.13 59.56
N PRO A 18 -27.77 8.77 59.42
CA PRO A 18 -26.77 7.72 59.69
C PRO A 18 -26.50 6.74 58.51
N GLU A 19 -25.27 6.21 58.47
CA GLU A 19 -24.84 5.09 57.62
C GLU A 19 -25.11 3.73 58.29
N GLU A 20 -25.64 2.79 57.52
CA GLU A 20 -25.74 1.37 57.85
C GLU A 20 -24.46 0.62 57.42
N LYS A 21 -23.88 -0.12 58.37
CA LYS A 21 -22.66 -0.92 58.28
C LYS A 21 -22.75 -2.04 57.23
N LEU A 22 -21.61 -2.40 56.62
CA LEU A 22 -21.04 -3.74 56.82
C LEU A 22 -19.54 -3.79 56.48
N GLN A 23 -18.80 -4.44 57.40
CA GLN A 23 -17.35 -4.61 57.48
C GLN A 23 -16.83 -5.69 56.52
N GLU A 24 -15.56 -5.59 56.14
CA GLU A 24 -14.66 -6.75 56.14
C GLU A 24 -13.25 -6.31 56.58
N SER A 25 -12.70 -7.07 57.51
CA SER A 25 -11.62 -6.74 58.43
C SER A 25 -10.28 -7.34 58.00
N GLU A 26 -9.23 -6.52 57.97
CA GLU A 26 -7.83 -6.97 58.14
C GLU A 26 -7.49 -6.98 59.63
N SER A 27 -6.82 -8.04 60.10
CA SER A 27 -6.17 -8.04 61.41
C SER A 27 -4.82 -8.74 61.34
N GLU A 28 -3.77 -7.96 61.59
CA GLU A 28 -2.46 -8.41 62.02
C GLU A 28 -2.51 -8.84 63.49
N ASN A 29 -1.71 -9.83 63.87
CA ASN A 29 -1.12 -9.90 65.22
C ASN A 29 0.18 -10.72 65.22
N LYS A 30 1.21 -10.15 65.82
CA LYS A 30 2.47 -10.77 66.23
C LYS A 30 2.31 -11.44 67.61
N LEU A 31 3.03 -12.52 67.90
CA LEU A 31 4.11 -12.59 68.92
C LEU A 31 4.70 -14.01 69.10
N ASP A 32 6.03 -14.04 69.26
CA ASP A 32 6.93 -14.88 70.07
C ASP A 32 7.16 -16.41 69.87
N GLY A 33 8.46 -16.76 69.82
CA GLY A 33 9.06 -17.71 70.77
C GLY A 33 9.76 -18.98 70.24
N GLU A 34 11.10 -18.98 70.30
CA GLU A 34 12.02 -20.11 70.60
C GLU A 34 12.46 -21.17 69.54
N THR A 35 13.74 -21.03 69.14
CA THR A 35 14.84 -22.03 69.02
C THR A 35 14.61 -23.44 68.45
N ALA A 36 15.26 -23.76 67.32
CA ALA A 36 16.53 -24.52 67.25
C ALA A 36 16.74 -25.30 65.92
N SER A 37 18.01 -25.29 65.47
CA SER A 37 18.73 -26.27 64.64
C SER A 37 18.78 -26.11 63.10
N ASP A 38 20.02 -26.21 62.64
CA ASP A 38 20.58 -26.01 61.30
C ASP A 38 20.09 -26.99 60.22
N SER A 39 20.08 -26.52 58.97
CA SER A 39 20.91 -27.09 57.89
C SER A 39 20.63 -26.42 56.54
N GLU A 40 21.68 -25.84 55.95
CA GLU A 40 21.70 -25.42 54.56
C GLU A 40 21.56 -26.64 53.63
N SER A 41 20.64 -26.60 52.66
CA SER A 41 20.88 -27.19 51.34
C SER A 41 20.00 -26.52 50.28
N LYS A 42 20.65 -26.11 49.18
CA LYS A 42 20.03 -25.55 47.98
C LYS A 42 19.06 -26.55 47.34
N SER A 43 17.86 -26.11 46.99
CA SER A 43 17.05 -26.77 45.94
C SER A 43 16.22 -25.76 45.15
N GLU A 44 16.32 -25.94 43.83
CA GLU A 44 15.72 -25.28 42.68
C GLU A 44 14.30 -24.74 42.88
N PHE A 45 14.07 -23.49 42.43
CA PHE A 45 12.75 -22.89 42.39
C PHE A 45 11.95 -23.41 41.18
N GLY A 46 10.87 -24.10 41.52
CA GLY A 46 9.84 -24.73 40.69
C GLY A 46 9.45 -24.03 39.39
N GLY A 47 9.31 -24.88 38.37
CA GLY A 47 8.79 -24.56 37.05
C GLY A 47 7.30 -24.19 37.05
N SER A 48 6.97 -23.30 36.13
CA SER A 48 5.60 -22.98 35.73
C SER A 48 4.99 -24.18 34.97
N PRO A 49 3.71 -24.52 35.17
CA PRO A 49 3.10 -25.66 34.47
C PRO A 49 3.05 -25.42 32.95
N PRO A 50 3.27 -26.46 32.12
CA PRO A 50 3.19 -26.35 30.68
C PRO A 50 1.72 -26.19 30.25
N VAL A 51 1.45 -25.11 29.52
CA VAL A 51 0.17 -24.90 28.81
C VAL A 51 0.03 -26.00 27.74
N PRO A 52 -1.09 -26.74 27.69
CA PRO A 52 -1.24 -27.87 26.77
C PRO A 52 -1.24 -27.38 25.32
N THR A 53 -0.37 -27.98 24.51
CA THR A 53 -0.39 -27.86 23.06
C THR A 53 -1.53 -28.70 22.50
N SER A 54 -2.62 -28.08 22.03
CA SER A 54 -3.60 -28.77 21.17
C SER A 54 -2.90 -29.13 19.87
N ASP A 55 -2.65 -30.42 19.67
CA ASP A 55 -2.01 -30.96 18.47
C ASP A 55 -3.10 -31.25 17.43
N ASP A 56 -3.63 -30.19 16.81
CA ASP A 56 -4.71 -30.26 15.81
C ASP A 56 -4.19 -30.77 14.44
N THR A 57 -3.24 -31.70 14.42
CA THR A 57 -2.74 -32.31 13.18
C THR A 57 -3.74 -33.33 12.64
N PRO A 58 -3.96 -33.42 11.31
CA PRO A 58 -4.85 -34.42 10.72
C PRO A 58 -4.47 -35.84 11.18
N GLU A 59 -5.43 -36.60 11.72
CA GLU A 59 -5.17 -37.92 12.33
C GLU A 59 -4.47 -38.90 11.38
N VAL A 60 -4.77 -38.79 10.09
CA VAL A 60 -4.14 -39.59 9.01
C VAL A 60 -2.63 -39.34 8.96
N LEU A 61 -2.22 -38.08 9.08
CA LEU A 61 -0.81 -37.69 9.05
C LEU A 61 -0.09 -38.07 10.35
N ASN A 62 -0.80 -38.01 11.48
CA ASN A 62 -0.31 -38.45 12.78
C ASN A 62 -0.05 -39.96 12.84
N ARG A 63 -0.92 -40.78 12.23
CA ARG A 63 -0.69 -42.23 12.11
C ARG A 63 0.49 -42.55 11.20
N ALA A 64 0.60 -41.87 10.05
CA ALA A 64 1.65 -42.11 9.07
C ALA A 64 3.07 -41.75 9.58
N LEU A 65 3.20 -40.76 10.46
CA LEU A 65 4.48 -40.26 10.98
C LEU A 65 4.77 -40.68 12.44
N SER A 66 4.07 -41.70 12.94
CA SER A 66 4.16 -42.15 14.35
C SER A 66 5.54 -42.67 14.77
N ASN A 67 6.33 -43.19 13.83
CA ASN A 67 7.67 -43.75 14.10
C ASN A 67 8.82 -42.71 14.07
N LEU A 68 8.55 -41.43 13.81
CA LEU A 68 9.57 -40.38 13.76
C LEU A 68 9.67 -39.61 15.09
N SER A 69 10.89 -39.18 15.43
CA SER A 69 11.11 -38.31 16.59
C SER A 69 10.34 -36.99 16.45
N SER A 70 9.90 -36.41 17.57
CA SER A 70 8.97 -35.26 17.60
C SER A 70 9.46 -34.04 16.80
N ARG A 71 10.77 -33.83 16.71
CA ARG A 71 11.38 -32.78 15.86
C ARG A 71 11.14 -33.04 14.37
N TRP A 72 11.41 -34.26 13.90
CA TRP A 72 11.27 -34.63 12.49
C TRP A 72 9.82 -34.82 12.07
N LYS A 73 8.95 -35.28 12.98
CA LYS A 73 7.50 -35.29 12.79
C LYS A 73 6.98 -33.88 12.48
N ASN A 74 7.33 -32.91 13.31
CA ASN A 74 6.94 -31.50 13.10
C ASN A 74 7.49 -30.92 11.79
N TRP A 75 8.72 -31.27 11.41
CA TRP A 75 9.31 -30.83 10.15
C TRP A 75 8.56 -31.38 8.94
N TRP A 76 8.26 -32.68 8.92
CA TRP A 76 7.50 -33.33 7.84
C TRP A 76 6.07 -32.81 7.72
N VAL A 77 5.37 -32.67 8.85
CA VAL A 77 4.00 -32.12 8.88
C VAL A 77 3.98 -30.71 8.27
N ARG A 78 4.91 -29.85 8.70
CA ARG A 78 5.03 -28.49 8.17
C ARG A 78 5.40 -28.50 6.70
N GLY A 79 6.31 -29.37 6.26
CA GLY A 79 6.73 -29.48 4.87
C GLY A 79 5.58 -29.88 3.94
N ILE A 80 4.82 -30.91 4.31
CA ILE A 80 3.68 -31.40 3.52
C ILE A 80 2.59 -30.34 3.42
N LEU A 81 2.23 -29.68 4.52
CA LEU A 81 1.20 -28.64 4.46
C LEU A 81 1.68 -27.40 3.70
N THR A 82 2.95 -27.02 3.85
CA THR A 82 3.55 -25.92 3.06
C THR A 82 3.44 -26.22 1.57
N LEU A 83 3.76 -27.44 1.14
CA LEU A 83 3.62 -27.86 -0.24
C LEU A 83 2.15 -27.79 -0.70
N ALA A 84 1.21 -28.29 0.10
CA ALA A 84 -0.20 -28.22 -0.21
C ALA A 84 -0.71 -26.77 -0.36
N MET A 85 -0.28 -25.87 0.53
CA MET A 85 -0.62 -24.45 0.47
C MET A 85 -0.01 -23.75 -0.76
N ILE A 86 1.23 -24.08 -1.12
CA ILE A 86 1.90 -23.56 -2.33
C ILE A 86 1.17 -24.04 -3.58
N THR A 87 0.82 -25.33 -3.67
CA THR A 87 0.03 -25.87 -4.79
C THR A 87 -1.32 -25.18 -4.89
N PHE A 88 -2.01 -24.98 -3.78
CA PHE A 88 -3.27 -24.24 -3.73
C PHE A 88 -3.12 -22.78 -4.19
N PHE A 89 -2.03 -22.11 -3.80
CA PHE A 89 -1.73 -20.74 -4.23
C PHE A 89 -1.55 -20.64 -5.75
N PHE A 90 -0.81 -21.57 -6.37
CA PHE A 90 -0.66 -21.61 -7.83
C PHE A 90 -1.97 -21.91 -8.56
N ILE A 91 -2.82 -22.78 -8.01
CA ILE A 91 -4.16 -23.02 -8.55
C ILE A 91 -4.97 -21.72 -8.54
N ILE A 92 -4.97 -20.99 -7.42
CA ILE A 92 -5.68 -19.71 -7.32
C ILE A 92 -5.18 -18.70 -8.36
N ILE A 93 -3.87 -18.58 -8.54
CA ILE A 93 -3.29 -17.68 -9.54
C ILE A 93 -3.77 -18.06 -10.95
N TYR A 94 -3.85 -19.35 -11.25
CA TYR A 94 -4.33 -19.85 -12.53
C TYR A 94 -5.81 -19.51 -12.80
N LEU A 95 -6.65 -19.39 -11.76
CA LEU A 95 -8.06 -18.99 -11.89
C LEU A 95 -8.24 -17.50 -12.27
N GLY A 96 -7.16 -16.71 -12.28
CA GLY A 96 -7.15 -15.34 -12.79
C GLY A 96 -7.52 -14.25 -11.77
N PRO A 97 -7.47 -12.98 -12.20
CA PRO A 97 -7.54 -11.81 -11.29
C PRO A 97 -8.90 -11.63 -10.59
N MET A 98 -10.00 -12.04 -11.21
CA MET A 98 -11.34 -11.92 -10.60
C MET A 98 -11.53 -12.87 -9.43
N VAL A 99 -11.09 -14.13 -9.60
CA VAL A 99 -11.15 -15.10 -8.52
C VAL A 99 -10.21 -14.69 -7.40
N LEU A 100 -9.03 -14.15 -7.72
CA LEU A 100 -8.13 -13.55 -6.75
C LEU A 100 -8.79 -12.42 -5.94
N MET A 101 -9.49 -11.49 -6.59
CA MET A 101 -10.23 -10.42 -5.92
C MET A 101 -11.30 -10.97 -4.97
N MET A 102 -12.10 -11.94 -5.42
CA MET A 102 -13.12 -12.59 -4.59
C MET A 102 -12.50 -13.31 -3.39
N ILE A 103 -11.38 -14.02 -3.58
CA ILE A 103 -10.66 -14.68 -2.50
C ILE A 103 -10.12 -13.68 -1.50
N VAL A 104 -9.54 -12.55 -1.95
CA VAL A 104 -9.07 -11.49 -1.04
C VAL A 104 -10.23 -10.93 -0.20
N MET A 105 -11.40 -10.70 -0.80
CA MET A 105 -12.60 -10.31 -0.04
C MET A 105 -13.06 -11.39 0.94
N CYS A 106 -13.06 -12.67 0.55
CA CYS A 106 -13.42 -13.76 1.46
C CYS A 106 -12.46 -13.88 2.64
N VAL A 107 -11.14 -13.78 2.38
CA VAL A 107 -10.09 -13.76 3.42
C VAL A 107 -10.29 -12.57 4.34
N GLN A 108 -10.55 -11.38 3.79
CA GLN A 108 -10.84 -10.17 4.57
C GLN A 108 -12.03 -10.39 5.52
N ILE A 109 -13.16 -10.89 5.02
CA ILE A 109 -14.35 -11.15 5.84
C ILE A 109 -14.04 -12.15 6.96
N LYS A 110 -13.28 -13.21 6.66
CA LYS A 110 -12.87 -14.21 7.65
C LYS A 110 -11.92 -13.64 8.70
N CYS A 111 -10.90 -12.88 8.30
CA CYS A 111 -10.00 -12.17 9.22
C CYS A 111 -10.75 -11.22 10.15
N PHE A 112 -11.70 -10.45 9.61
CA PHE A 112 -12.54 -9.55 10.40
C PHE A 112 -13.37 -10.35 11.43
N HIS A 113 -13.99 -11.44 10.99
CA HIS A 113 -14.76 -12.32 11.88
C HIS A 113 -13.89 -12.90 13.01
N GLU A 114 -12.68 -13.37 12.73
CA GLU A 114 -11.76 -13.90 13.75
C GLU A 114 -11.43 -12.84 14.81
N ILE A 115 -11.06 -11.61 14.41
CA ILE A 115 -10.73 -10.53 15.36
C ILE A 115 -11.95 -10.07 16.17
N ILE A 116 -13.11 -9.87 15.54
CA ILE A 116 -14.31 -9.45 16.24
C ILE A 116 -14.79 -10.52 17.22
N THR A 117 -14.64 -11.81 16.87
CA THR A 117 -15.02 -12.92 17.75
C THR A 117 -14.14 -12.96 18.99
N ILE A 118 -12.84 -12.67 18.89
CA ILE A 118 -11.97 -12.55 20.07
C ILE A 118 -12.45 -11.41 20.97
N GLY A 119 -12.71 -10.24 20.39
CA GLY A 119 -13.25 -9.10 21.14
C GLY A 119 -14.53 -9.49 21.87
N TYR A 120 -15.47 -10.13 21.17
CA TYR A 120 -16.71 -10.62 21.77
C TYR A 120 -16.47 -11.61 22.92
N ASN A 121 -15.61 -12.60 22.74
CA ASN A 121 -15.33 -13.62 23.75
C ASN A 121 -14.69 -13.03 25.01
N VAL A 122 -13.83 -12.02 24.87
CA VAL A 122 -13.20 -11.33 26.01
C VAL A 122 -14.22 -10.58 26.87
N TYR A 123 -15.32 -10.13 26.28
CA TYR A 123 -16.32 -9.30 26.95
C TYR A 123 -17.72 -9.95 26.98
N HIS A 124 -17.79 -11.26 26.75
CA HIS A 124 -19.05 -12.01 26.64
C HIS A 124 -19.89 -11.92 27.92
N SER A 125 -19.23 -11.80 29.09
CA SER A 125 -19.85 -11.73 30.41
C SER A 125 -20.77 -10.50 30.64
N TYR A 126 -20.80 -9.53 29.73
CA TYR A 126 -21.55 -8.29 29.89
C TYR A 126 -22.82 -8.21 29.01
N ASP A 127 -23.17 -9.28 28.28
CA ASP A 127 -24.39 -9.41 27.44
C ASP A 127 -24.80 -8.12 26.71
N LEU A 128 -23.83 -7.55 25.96
CA LEU A 128 -24.05 -6.30 25.23
C LEU A 128 -25.00 -6.53 24.03
N PRO A 129 -26.13 -5.81 23.96
CA PRO A 129 -27.07 -5.98 22.86
C PRO A 129 -26.48 -5.41 21.56
N TRP A 130 -26.82 -6.05 20.43
CA TRP A 130 -26.52 -5.59 19.05
C TRP A 130 -25.05 -5.44 18.63
N PHE A 131 -24.06 -5.67 19.50
CA PHE A 131 -22.65 -5.45 19.17
C PHE A 131 -22.19 -6.19 17.89
N ARG A 132 -22.57 -7.47 17.76
CA ARG A 132 -22.20 -8.28 16.58
C ARG A 132 -22.83 -7.71 15.31
N THR A 133 -24.14 -7.45 15.35
CA THR A 133 -24.90 -6.92 14.21
C THR A 133 -24.35 -5.56 13.76
N LEU A 134 -24.06 -4.68 14.71
CA LEU A 134 -23.49 -3.37 14.45
C LEU A 134 -22.09 -3.45 13.84
N SER A 135 -21.26 -4.39 14.30
CA SER A 135 -19.92 -4.60 13.73
C SER A 135 -19.98 -5.10 12.28
N TRP A 136 -20.90 -6.02 11.96
CA TRP A 136 -21.16 -6.45 10.59
C TRP A 136 -21.74 -5.35 9.71
N TYR A 137 -22.60 -4.49 10.28
CA TYR A 137 -23.11 -3.32 9.58
C TYR A 137 -21.98 -2.37 9.16
N PHE A 138 -21.08 -2.02 10.09
CA PHE A 138 -19.92 -1.17 9.75
C PHE A 138 -18.98 -1.84 8.75
N LEU A 139 -18.81 -3.17 8.80
CA LEU A 139 -18.07 -3.89 7.76
C LEU A 139 -18.70 -3.65 6.38
N LEU A 140 -20.01 -3.83 6.25
CA LEU A 140 -20.72 -3.59 4.99
C LEU A 140 -20.56 -2.14 4.52
N CYS A 141 -20.73 -1.15 5.42
CA CYS A 141 -20.57 0.26 5.07
C CYS A 141 -19.17 0.59 4.54
N VAL A 142 -18.12 0.12 5.22
CA VAL A 142 -16.73 0.40 4.83
C VAL A 142 -16.35 -0.36 3.55
N ASN A 143 -16.83 -1.59 3.37
CA ASN A 143 -16.66 -2.32 2.11
C ASN A 143 -17.33 -1.61 0.94
N TYR A 144 -18.58 -1.15 1.14
CA TYR A 144 -19.28 -0.37 0.13
C TYR A 144 -18.47 0.86 -0.26
N PHE A 145 -17.99 1.66 0.71
CA PHE A 145 -17.18 2.84 0.44
C PHE A 145 -15.93 2.55 -0.41
N PHE A 146 -15.06 1.65 0.04
CA PHE A 146 -13.79 1.37 -0.65
C PHE A 146 -13.97 0.64 -1.97
N TYR A 147 -14.78 -0.44 -2.01
CA TYR A 147 -14.95 -1.23 -3.23
C TYR A 147 -15.89 -0.59 -4.23
N GLY A 148 -16.82 0.27 -3.80
CA GLY A 148 -17.64 1.06 -4.71
C GLY A 148 -16.81 2.06 -5.53
N GLU A 149 -15.77 2.66 -4.93
CA GLU A 149 -14.81 3.49 -5.66
C GLU A 149 -13.97 2.66 -6.63
N THR A 150 -13.42 1.51 -6.19
CA THR A 150 -12.67 0.60 -7.07
C THR A 150 -13.51 0.13 -8.25
N VAL A 151 -14.76 -0.30 -8.02
CA VAL A 151 -15.67 -0.73 -9.08
C VAL A 151 -15.95 0.43 -10.04
N THR A 152 -16.21 1.64 -9.54
CA THR A 152 -16.44 2.81 -10.41
C THR A 152 -15.22 3.14 -11.27
N ASP A 153 -14.01 3.00 -10.71
CA ASP A 153 -12.76 3.33 -11.40
C ASP A 153 -12.37 2.31 -12.47
N TYR A 154 -12.52 1.01 -12.19
CA TYR A 154 -12.09 -0.07 -13.10
C TYR A 154 -13.22 -0.60 -14.01
N PHE A 155 -14.48 -0.43 -13.61
CA PHE A 155 -15.67 -0.93 -14.31
C PHE A 155 -16.60 0.19 -14.77
N PHE A 156 -16.04 1.36 -15.06
CA PHE A 156 -16.80 2.55 -15.42
C PHE A 156 -17.86 2.28 -16.49
N THR A 157 -17.50 1.59 -17.57
CA THR A 157 -18.38 1.29 -18.71
C THR A 157 -19.53 0.35 -18.33
N LEU A 158 -19.25 -0.70 -17.56
CA LEU A 158 -20.25 -1.62 -17.03
C LEU A 158 -21.24 -0.90 -16.11
N VAL A 159 -20.74 -0.05 -15.21
CA VAL A 159 -21.55 0.72 -14.26
C VAL A 159 -22.45 1.73 -14.96
N GLN A 160 -22.01 2.33 -16.07
CA GLN A 160 -22.84 3.28 -16.83
C GLN A 160 -23.95 2.63 -17.66
N ARG A 161 -23.80 1.34 -17.98
CA ARG A 161 -24.78 0.58 -18.78
C ARG A 161 -26.05 0.28 -17.98
N GLU A 162 -25.91 -0.01 -16.69
CA GLU A 162 -27.02 -0.39 -15.82
C GLU A 162 -27.56 0.82 -15.04
N GLU A 163 -28.81 1.20 -15.28
CA GLU A 163 -29.52 2.28 -14.58
C GLU A 163 -29.36 2.26 -13.04
N PRO A 164 -29.57 1.13 -12.33
CA PRO A 164 -29.44 1.13 -10.86
C PRO A 164 -28.00 1.33 -10.40
N LEU A 165 -27.01 0.76 -11.09
CA LEU A 165 -25.60 0.91 -10.75
C LEU A 165 -25.11 2.33 -11.03
N ARG A 166 -25.63 2.98 -12.06
CA ARG A 166 -25.33 4.37 -12.39
C ARG A 166 -25.74 5.33 -11.27
N ILE A 167 -26.93 5.14 -10.68
CA ILE A 167 -27.38 5.96 -9.54
C ILE A 167 -26.49 5.71 -8.33
N LEU A 168 -26.19 4.44 -8.04
CA LEU A 168 -25.37 4.03 -6.90
C LEU A 168 -23.96 4.62 -6.98
N SER A 169 -23.33 4.56 -8.16
CA SER A 169 -22.00 5.13 -8.42
C SER A 169 -22.00 6.66 -8.41
N LYS A 170 -23.01 7.31 -9.01
CA LYS A 170 -23.12 8.78 -9.05
C LYS A 170 -23.22 9.39 -7.65
N TYR A 171 -24.01 8.77 -6.76
CA TYR A 171 -24.20 9.26 -5.39
C TYR A 171 -23.39 8.46 -4.35
N HIS A 172 -22.38 7.71 -4.80
CA HIS A 172 -21.61 6.77 -3.99
C HIS A 172 -21.12 7.35 -2.65
N ARG A 173 -20.46 8.51 -2.71
CA ARG A 173 -19.90 9.18 -1.52
C ARG A 173 -20.98 9.62 -0.53
N PHE A 174 -22.10 10.14 -1.04
CA PHE A 174 -23.21 10.59 -0.20
C PHE A 174 -23.93 9.40 0.45
N ILE A 175 -24.19 8.33 -0.31
CA ILE A 175 -24.78 7.09 0.21
C ILE A 175 -23.86 6.48 1.29
N SER A 176 -22.56 6.42 1.03
CA SER A 176 -21.58 5.91 2.00
C SER A 176 -21.60 6.71 3.31
N PHE A 177 -21.63 8.05 3.21
CA PHE A 177 -21.74 8.93 4.37
C PHE A 177 -23.05 8.71 5.14
N ALA A 178 -24.19 8.60 4.44
CA ALA A 178 -25.50 8.35 5.06
C ALA A 178 -25.58 6.98 5.76
N LEU A 179 -25.01 5.94 5.16
CA LEU A 179 -24.91 4.60 5.76
C LEU A 179 -24.05 4.64 7.04
N TYR A 180 -22.86 5.26 6.97
CA TYR A 180 -22.00 5.39 8.15
C TYR A 180 -22.68 6.17 9.29
N LEU A 181 -23.32 7.30 8.97
CA LEU A 181 -24.05 8.12 9.95
C LEU A 181 -25.21 7.35 10.58
N THR A 182 -25.91 6.53 9.80
CA THR A 182 -26.98 5.66 10.27
C THR A 182 -26.46 4.61 11.26
N GLY A 183 -25.33 3.98 10.96
CA GLY A 183 -24.63 3.08 11.91
C GLY A 183 -24.18 3.79 13.18
N PHE A 184 -23.68 5.02 13.06
CA PHE A 184 -23.31 5.83 14.21
C PHE A 184 -24.51 6.17 15.10
N CYS A 185 -25.64 6.59 14.51
CA CYS A 185 -26.89 6.79 15.25
C CYS A 185 -27.36 5.50 15.92
N MET A 186 -27.33 4.36 15.23
CA MET A 186 -27.66 3.06 15.82
C MET A 186 -26.76 2.70 17.02
N PHE A 187 -25.45 2.98 16.92
CA PHE A 187 -24.53 2.81 18.05
C PHE A 187 -24.94 3.66 19.25
N VAL A 188 -25.20 4.95 19.05
CA VAL A 188 -25.61 5.87 20.11
C VAL A 188 -26.92 5.42 20.76
N LEU A 189 -27.89 4.97 19.96
CA LEU A 189 -29.16 4.43 20.45
C LEU A 189 -29.01 3.10 21.20
N SER A 190 -27.95 2.33 20.91
CA SER A 190 -27.64 1.07 21.61
C SER A 190 -26.95 1.25 22.96
N LEU A 191 -26.65 2.49 23.37
CA LEU A 191 -25.89 2.75 24.59
C LEU A 191 -26.67 2.37 25.86
N VAL A 192 -26.09 1.49 26.67
CA VAL A 192 -26.68 1.00 27.92
C VAL A 192 -25.97 1.60 29.13
N LYS A 193 -26.76 2.14 30.07
CA LYS A 193 -26.25 2.68 31.35
C LYS A 193 -25.39 1.62 32.05
N LYS A 194 -24.32 2.06 32.73
CA LYS A 194 -23.28 1.23 33.40
C LYS A 194 -22.23 0.57 32.49
N HIS A 195 -22.45 0.45 31.17
CA HIS A 195 -21.52 -0.22 30.25
C HIS A 195 -20.91 0.68 29.17
N TYR A 196 -21.03 2.01 29.30
CA TYR A 196 -20.53 2.97 28.30
C TYR A 196 -19.06 2.75 27.94
N ARG A 197 -18.16 2.67 28.93
CA ARG A 197 -16.72 2.47 28.67
C ARG A 197 -16.47 1.25 27.79
N LEU A 198 -17.13 0.14 28.12
CA LEU A 198 -17.01 -1.11 27.38
C LEU A 198 -17.56 -0.97 25.95
N GLN A 199 -18.73 -0.37 25.77
CA GLN A 199 -19.31 -0.13 24.44
C GLN A 199 -18.42 0.78 23.58
N PHE A 200 -17.79 1.79 24.16
CA PHE A 200 -16.81 2.63 23.45
C PHE A 200 -15.51 1.90 23.12
N TYR A 201 -15.00 1.02 24.01
CA TYR A 201 -13.84 0.17 23.68
C TYR A 201 -14.14 -0.76 22.52
N MET A 202 -15.33 -1.35 22.52
CA MET A 202 -15.81 -2.25 21.46
C MET A 202 -16.06 -1.52 20.14
N PHE A 203 -16.62 -0.32 20.20
CA PHE A 203 -16.77 0.55 19.03
C PHE A 203 -15.41 0.91 18.43
N GLY A 204 -14.45 1.30 19.27
CA GLY A 204 -13.06 1.56 18.85
C GLY A 204 -12.40 0.32 18.28
N TRP A 205 -12.59 -0.84 18.90
CA TRP A 205 -12.09 -2.14 18.43
C TRP A 205 -12.58 -2.46 17.01
N THR A 206 -13.88 -2.31 16.76
CA THR A 206 -14.45 -2.52 15.43
C THR A 206 -13.83 -1.57 14.41
N HIS A 207 -13.68 -0.27 14.72
CA HIS A 207 -13.12 0.70 13.78
C HIS A 207 -11.62 0.48 13.51
N VAL A 208 -10.83 0.13 14.52
CA VAL A 208 -9.42 -0.24 14.35
C VAL A 208 -9.30 -1.51 13.51
N THR A 209 -10.16 -2.50 13.76
CA THR A 209 -10.18 -3.75 12.95
C THR A 209 -10.56 -3.46 11.50
N LEU A 210 -11.54 -2.59 11.26
CA LEU A 210 -11.93 -2.19 9.89
C LEU A 210 -10.79 -1.46 9.18
N LEU A 211 -10.12 -0.54 9.86
CA LEU A 211 -8.96 0.17 9.33
C LEU A 211 -7.82 -0.79 8.96
N ILE A 212 -7.53 -1.78 9.81
CA ILE A 212 -6.44 -2.73 9.55
C ILE A 212 -6.84 -3.76 8.50
N VAL A 213 -8.06 -4.29 8.51
CA VAL A 213 -8.42 -5.43 7.65
C VAL A 213 -8.95 -4.96 6.28
N VAL A 214 -9.85 -3.98 6.25
CA VAL A 214 -10.53 -3.56 5.01
C VAL A 214 -9.65 -2.64 4.17
N THR A 215 -8.93 -1.71 4.80
CA THR A 215 -8.00 -0.86 4.04
C THR A 215 -6.91 -1.71 3.40
N GLN A 216 -6.37 -2.71 4.11
CA GLN A 216 -5.32 -3.55 3.55
C GLN A 216 -5.82 -4.41 2.39
N SER A 217 -6.99 -5.04 2.51
CA SER A 217 -7.58 -5.78 1.39
C SER A 217 -7.87 -4.89 0.17
N HIS A 218 -8.32 -3.66 0.39
CA HIS A 218 -8.50 -2.68 -0.68
C HIS A 218 -7.18 -2.35 -1.37
N LEU A 219 -6.10 -2.09 -0.63
CA LEU A 219 -4.76 -1.84 -1.20
C LEU A 219 -4.23 -3.05 -1.97
N ILE A 220 -4.43 -4.27 -1.47
CA ILE A 220 -4.07 -5.52 -2.15
C ILE A 220 -4.77 -5.61 -3.51
N ILE A 221 -6.07 -5.37 -3.54
CA ILE A 221 -6.87 -5.41 -4.77
C ILE A 221 -6.43 -4.30 -5.73
N HIS A 222 -6.13 -3.10 -5.22
CA HIS A 222 -5.64 -2.01 -6.05
C HIS A 222 -4.28 -2.32 -6.68
N ASN A 223 -3.39 -3.02 -5.97
CA ASN A 223 -2.10 -3.48 -6.50
C ASN A 223 -2.30 -4.60 -7.54
N LEU A 224 -3.27 -5.50 -7.31
CA LEU A 224 -3.62 -6.59 -8.24
C LEU A 224 -4.06 -6.03 -9.61
N PHE A 225 -4.87 -4.98 -9.62
CA PHE A 225 -5.39 -4.38 -10.86
C PHE A 225 -4.31 -3.66 -11.69
N GLU A 226 -3.24 -3.15 -11.08
CA GLU A 226 -2.08 -2.59 -11.80
C GLU A 226 -1.25 -3.66 -12.53
N GLY A 227 -1.43 -4.92 -12.16
CA GLY A 227 -0.75 -6.08 -12.73
C GLY A 227 -0.56 -7.15 -11.68
N MET A 228 -0.85 -8.41 -12.02
CA MET A 228 -0.78 -9.51 -11.05
C MET A 228 0.62 -9.69 -10.45
N ILE A 229 1.67 -9.28 -11.16
CA ILE A 229 3.06 -9.32 -10.67
C ILE A 229 3.24 -8.50 -9.38
N TRP A 230 2.53 -7.37 -9.24
CA TRP A 230 2.56 -6.51 -8.05
C TRP A 230 1.85 -7.12 -6.85
N PHE A 231 1.05 -8.16 -7.06
CA PHE A 231 0.42 -8.95 -6.00
C PHE A 231 1.27 -10.18 -5.66
N ILE A 232 1.66 -10.96 -6.69
CA ILE A 232 2.28 -12.27 -6.53
C ILE A 232 3.71 -12.17 -5.98
N VAL A 233 4.54 -11.28 -6.51
CA VAL A 233 5.95 -11.18 -6.11
C VAL A 233 6.07 -10.79 -4.63
N PRO A 234 5.41 -9.72 -4.15
CA PRO A 234 5.38 -9.38 -2.72
C PRO A 234 4.96 -10.50 -1.79
N ILE A 235 3.82 -11.14 -2.08
CA ILE A 235 3.29 -12.22 -1.25
C ILE A 235 4.24 -13.41 -1.22
N SER A 236 4.79 -13.77 -2.37
CA SER A 236 5.76 -14.87 -2.50
C SER A 236 7.06 -14.56 -1.75
N CYS A 237 7.53 -13.32 -1.76
CA CYS A 237 8.70 -12.90 -0.97
C CYS A 237 8.46 -13.06 0.54
N VAL A 238 7.29 -12.67 1.05
CA VAL A 238 6.96 -12.85 2.48
C VAL A 238 6.89 -14.35 2.83
N ILE A 239 6.24 -15.16 2.00
CA ILE A 239 6.16 -16.62 2.21
C ILE A 239 7.56 -17.25 2.17
N CYS A 240 8.38 -16.88 1.19
CA CYS A 240 9.76 -17.34 1.08
C CYS A 240 10.57 -16.96 2.32
N ASN A 241 10.43 -15.72 2.80
CA ASN A 241 11.13 -15.25 3.99
C ASN A 241 10.76 -16.06 5.23
N ASP A 242 9.47 -16.35 5.45
CA ASP A 242 9.02 -17.15 6.59
C ASP A 242 9.56 -18.59 6.52
N ILE A 243 9.56 -19.22 5.33
CA ILE A 243 10.10 -20.57 5.12
C ILE A 243 11.61 -20.58 5.33
N MET A 244 12.34 -19.66 4.71
CA MET A 244 13.80 -19.61 4.77
C MET A 244 14.28 -19.23 6.16
N ALA A 245 13.62 -18.29 6.84
CA ALA A 245 13.96 -17.95 8.22
C ALA A 245 13.74 -19.14 9.17
N TYR A 246 12.70 -19.95 8.95
CA TYR A 246 12.51 -21.20 9.67
C TYR A 246 13.61 -22.23 9.36
N MET A 247 13.96 -22.42 8.08
CA MET A 247 15.00 -23.37 7.67
C MET A 247 16.37 -23.01 8.26
N PHE A 248 16.84 -21.77 8.06
CA PHE A 248 18.12 -21.31 8.62
C PHE A 248 18.08 -21.29 10.16
N GLY A 249 16.94 -20.92 10.76
CA GLY A 249 16.75 -20.99 12.21
C GLY A 249 16.80 -22.42 12.76
N PHE A 250 16.28 -23.41 12.04
CA PHE A 250 16.31 -24.81 12.47
C PHE A 250 17.72 -25.41 12.44
N PHE A 251 18.51 -25.11 11.40
CA PHE A 251 19.86 -25.66 11.24
C PHE A 251 20.95 -24.89 12.00
N PHE A 252 20.87 -23.55 12.01
CA PHE A 252 21.93 -22.67 12.53
C PHE A 252 21.49 -21.79 13.70
N GLY A 253 20.22 -21.81 14.09
CA GLY A 253 19.68 -20.92 15.10
C GLY A 253 20.23 -21.21 16.51
N ARG A 254 20.86 -20.18 17.10
CA ARG A 254 21.37 -20.24 18.48
C ARG A 254 20.91 -19.04 19.30
N THR A 255 20.77 -17.87 18.66
CA THR A 255 20.48 -16.62 19.36
C THR A 255 19.04 -16.15 19.10
N PRO A 256 18.19 -16.02 20.13
CA PRO A 256 16.81 -15.57 19.96
C PRO A 256 16.76 -14.08 19.57
N LEU A 257 15.87 -13.74 18.65
CA LEU A 257 15.72 -12.39 18.09
C LEU A 257 14.99 -11.44 19.06
N ILE A 258 13.83 -11.86 19.60
CA ILE A 258 12.99 -11.05 20.50
C ILE A 258 12.39 -11.94 21.60
N LYS A 259 12.33 -11.45 22.84
CA LYS A 259 11.78 -12.19 24.00
C LYS A 259 10.31 -12.61 23.83
N LEU A 260 9.51 -11.79 23.15
CA LEU A 260 8.11 -12.06 22.82
C LEU A 260 7.95 -13.30 21.91
N SER A 261 8.97 -13.65 21.11
CA SER A 261 8.93 -14.78 20.18
C SER A 261 10.25 -15.58 20.25
N PRO A 262 10.44 -16.42 21.28
CA PRO A 262 11.72 -17.08 21.56
C PRO A 262 12.15 -18.09 20.49
N LYS A 263 11.25 -18.47 19.58
CA LYS A 263 11.53 -19.40 18.48
C LYS A 263 12.14 -18.74 17.25
N LYS A 264 12.08 -17.40 17.11
CA LYS A 264 12.71 -16.70 16.00
C LYS A 264 14.15 -16.36 16.37
N THR A 265 15.11 -16.64 15.49
CA THR A 265 16.54 -16.44 15.74
C THR A 265 17.15 -15.41 14.80
N TRP A 266 18.26 -14.78 15.23
CA TRP A 266 19.01 -13.83 14.39
C TRP A 266 19.60 -14.52 13.16
N GLU A 267 20.11 -15.74 13.30
CA GLU A 267 20.69 -16.49 12.18
C GLU A 267 19.63 -16.84 11.13
N GLY A 268 18.40 -17.17 11.58
CA GLY A 268 17.25 -17.37 10.72
C GLY A 268 16.85 -16.08 9.98
N PHE A 269 16.81 -14.96 10.69
CA PHE A 269 16.46 -13.66 10.10
C PHE A 269 17.46 -13.22 9.01
N ILE A 270 18.76 -13.33 9.26
CA ILE A 270 19.80 -12.96 8.30
C ILE A 270 19.82 -13.94 7.10
N GLY A 271 19.70 -15.24 7.34
CA GLY A 271 19.62 -16.24 6.26
C GLY A 271 18.37 -16.06 5.40
N GLY A 272 17.22 -15.77 6.03
CA GLY A 272 15.97 -15.44 5.36
C GLY A 272 16.10 -14.22 4.44
N PHE A 273 16.82 -13.18 4.86
CA PHE A 273 17.07 -11.98 4.07
C PHE A 273 17.75 -12.27 2.74
N PHE A 274 18.93 -12.88 2.76
CA PHE A 274 19.67 -13.16 1.53
C PHE A 274 18.91 -14.13 0.61
N ALA A 275 18.27 -15.15 1.18
CA ALA A 275 17.46 -16.10 0.41
C ALA A 275 16.24 -15.42 -0.25
N THR A 276 15.57 -14.51 0.46
CA THR A 276 14.39 -13.81 -0.07
C THR A 276 14.74 -12.84 -1.19
N VAL A 277 15.87 -12.12 -1.07
CA VAL A 277 16.35 -11.23 -2.15
C VAL A 277 16.70 -12.03 -3.39
N LEU A 278 17.43 -13.15 -3.24
CA LEU A 278 17.75 -14.04 -4.35
C LEU A 278 16.48 -14.62 -5.00
N PHE A 279 15.54 -15.08 -4.18
CA PHE A 279 14.26 -15.59 -4.65
C PHE A 279 13.44 -14.53 -5.39
N GLY A 280 13.35 -13.31 -4.86
CA GLY A 280 12.66 -12.19 -5.51
C GLY A 280 13.26 -11.84 -6.87
N LEU A 281 14.59 -11.87 -7.00
CA LEU A 281 15.29 -11.64 -8.28
C LEU A 281 14.98 -12.73 -9.31
N LEU A 282 14.97 -13.99 -8.90
CA LEU A 282 14.64 -15.11 -9.77
C LEU A 282 13.16 -15.09 -10.19
N LEU A 283 12.26 -14.90 -9.23
CA LEU A 283 10.82 -14.88 -9.48
C LEU A 283 10.43 -13.72 -10.39
N SER A 284 10.97 -12.53 -10.14
CA SER A 284 10.73 -11.36 -11.00
C SER A 284 11.22 -11.58 -12.43
N TYR A 285 12.40 -12.18 -12.63
CA TYR A 285 12.91 -12.51 -13.96
C TYR A 285 11.95 -13.44 -14.72
N VAL A 286 11.49 -14.51 -14.09
CA VAL A 286 10.58 -15.48 -14.71
C VAL A 286 9.23 -14.83 -15.03
N MET A 287 8.65 -14.08 -14.10
CA MET A 287 7.32 -13.51 -14.26
C MET A 287 7.27 -12.34 -15.24
N SER A 288 8.31 -11.52 -15.33
CA SER A 288 8.38 -10.40 -16.28
C SER A 288 8.34 -10.85 -17.75
N GLY A 289 8.63 -12.12 -18.05
CA GLY A 289 8.52 -12.68 -19.39
C GLY A 289 7.10 -12.98 -19.86
N TYR A 290 6.11 -13.03 -18.95
CA TYR A 290 4.74 -13.44 -19.28
C TYR A 290 3.75 -12.29 -19.14
N ARG A 291 3.08 -11.94 -20.26
CA ARG A 291 2.11 -10.83 -20.36
C ARG A 291 0.96 -10.94 -19.36
N CYS A 292 0.51 -12.16 -19.10
CA CYS A 292 -0.57 -12.44 -18.14
C CYS A 292 -0.27 -11.85 -16.75
N PHE A 293 0.99 -11.80 -16.31
CA PHE A 293 1.35 -11.25 -15.00
C PHE A 293 1.65 -9.76 -15.01
N THR A 294 2.18 -9.24 -16.12
CA THR A 294 2.69 -7.87 -16.20
C THR A 294 1.63 -6.86 -16.62
N CYS A 295 0.64 -7.29 -17.40
CA CYS A 295 -0.38 -6.38 -17.93
C CYS A 295 -1.41 -6.01 -16.87
N PRO A 296 -1.85 -4.74 -16.84
CA PRO A 296 -2.96 -4.32 -16.00
C PRO A 296 -4.25 -4.99 -16.47
N VAL A 297 -5.16 -5.18 -15.52
CA VAL A 297 -6.45 -5.82 -15.81
C VAL A 297 -7.42 -4.77 -16.33
N GLU A 298 -7.85 -4.92 -17.58
CA GLU A 298 -8.82 -4.03 -18.21
C GLU A 298 -10.11 -4.78 -18.57
N PHE A 299 -11.24 -4.07 -18.52
CA PHE A 299 -12.54 -4.62 -18.90
C PHE A 299 -12.81 -4.34 -20.37
N ASN A 300 -12.94 -5.39 -21.18
CA ASN A 300 -13.26 -5.26 -22.61
C ASN A 300 -14.79 -5.28 -22.82
N ASN A 301 -15.31 -4.18 -23.36
CA ASN A 301 -16.75 -3.99 -23.61
C ASN A 301 -17.31 -4.92 -24.69
N ASP A 302 -16.49 -5.34 -25.66
CA ASP A 302 -16.97 -6.11 -26.83
C ASP A 302 -17.21 -7.57 -26.47
N THR A 303 -16.41 -8.13 -25.57
CA THR A 303 -16.51 -9.53 -25.13
C THR A 303 -17.16 -9.68 -23.76
N ASN A 304 -17.49 -8.57 -23.08
CA ASN A 304 -17.87 -8.53 -21.66
C ASN A 304 -16.93 -9.37 -20.77
N SER A 305 -15.64 -9.40 -21.12
CA SER A 305 -14.64 -10.21 -20.46
C SER A 305 -13.43 -9.36 -20.07
N PHE A 306 -12.72 -9.79 -19.04
CA PHE A 306 -11.48 -9.15 -18.64
C PHE A 306 -10.35 -9.66 -19.50
N THR A 307 -9.59 -8.73 -20.06
CA THR A 307 -8.43 -9.04 -20.87
C THR A 307 -7.19 -8.52 -20.16
N VAL A 308 -6.14 -9.34 -20.17
CA VAL A 308 -4.79 -8.98 -19.70
C VAL A 308 -3.84 -8.82 -20.88
N ASP A 309 -4.40 -8.41 -22.02
CA ASP A 309 -3.68 -8.24 -23.27
C ASP A 309 -3.27 -6.78 -23.44
N CYS A 310 -2.01 -6.50 -23.14
CA CYS A 310 -1.39 -5.20 -23.28
C CYS A 310 -0.02 -5.30 -23.96
N GLU A 311 0.48 -4.18 -24.49
CA GLU A 311 1.89 -4.06 -24.81
C GLU A 311 2.68 -3.85 -23.51
N PRO A 312 3.64 -4.73 -23.16
CA PRO A 312 4.39 -4.59 -21.92
C PRO A 312 5.10 -3.25 -21.84
N SER A 313 4.92 -2.55 -20.73
CA SER A 313 5.61 -1.29 -20.46
C SER A 313 7.13 -1.48 -20.45
N GLU A 314 7.88 -0.39 -20.61
CA GLU A 314 9.35 -0.40 -20.59
C GLU A 314 9.92 -1.07 -19.34
N LEU A 315 9.17 -1.08 -18.23
CA LEU A 315 9.49 -1.75 -16.97
C LEU A 315 9.69 -3.27 -17.10
N PHE A 316 8.96 -3.88 -18.03
CA PHE A 316 8.92 -5.32 -18.28
C PHE A 316 9.57 -5.70 -19.62
N GLN A 317 10.30 -4.77 -20.22
CA GLN A 317 11.13 -5.04 -21.39
C GLN A 317 12.58 -5.26 -20.98
N LEU A 318 13.27 -6.13 -21.70
CA LEU A 318 14.63 -6.54 -21.39
C LEU A 318 15.59 -5.43 -21.82
N GLN A 319 16.30 -4.82 -20.87
CA GLN A 319 17.20 -3.69 -21.12
C GLN A 319 18.66 -4.08 -20.79
N GLU A 320 19.60 -3.44 -21.49
CA GLU A 320 21.03 -3.58 -21.23
C GLU A 320 21.51 -2.52 -20.25
N TYR A 321 22.04 -2.97 -19.10
CA TYR A 321 22.61 -2.11 -18.07
C TYR A 321 24.13 -2.24 -18.05
N ASN A 322 24.81 -1.10 -17.95
CA ASN A 322 26.25 -1.04 -17.74
C ASN A 322 26.55 -1.23 -16.25
N ILE A 323 27.42 -2.19 -15.94
CA ILE A 323 27.80 -2.46 -14.55
C ILE A 323 28.75 -1.35 -14.06
N PRO A 324 28.55 -0.79 -12.85
CA PRO A 324 29.51 0.15 -12.28
C PRO A 324 30.89 -0.50 -12.11
N LEU A 325 31.95 0.29 -12.35
CA LEU A 325 33.37 -0.14 -12.38
C LEU A 325 33.80 -1.01 -11.18
N VAL A 326 33.19 -0.78 -10.01
CA VAL A 326 33.48 -1.53 -8.77
C VAL A 326 32.97 -2.98 -8.82
N LEU A 327 31.84 -3.24 -9.48
CA LEU A 327 31.32 -4.61 -9.64
C LEU A 327 31.95 -5.31 -10.86
N GLN A 328 32.45 -4.53 -11.83
CA GLN A 328 33.09 -5.06 -13.02
C GLN A 328 34.35 -5.86 -12.70
N SER A 329 35.12 -5.44 -11.68
CA SER A 329 36.31 -6.16 -11.20
C SER A 329 35.98 -7.50 -10.53
N VAL A 330 34.76 -7.66 -10.02
CA VAL A 330 34.29 -8.89 -9.35
C VAL A 330 33.63 -9.85 -10.32
N VAL A 331 32.78 -9.34 -11.23
CA VAL A 331 31.94 -10.17 -12.12
C VAL A 331 32.55 -10.38 -13.50
N GLY A 332 33.48 -9.52 -13.94
CA GLY A 332 34.20 -9.63 -15.21
C GLY A 332 33.38 -9.28 -16.47
N TRP A 333 32.08 -8.96 -16.33
CA TRP A 333 31.20 -8.59 -17.45
C TRP A 333 31.00 -7.08 -17.54
N LYS A 334 30.88 -6.53 -18.76
CA LYS A 334 30.66 -5.09 -19.00
C LYS A 334 29.19 -4.69 -18.96
N THR A 335 28.33 -5.57 -19.48
CA THR A 335 26.89 -5.34 -19.60
C THR A 335 26.11 -6.52 -19.04
N VAL A 336 24.94 -6.24 -18.45
CA VAL A 336 23.99 -7.25 -17.98
C VAL A 336 22.63 -6.93 -18.56
N ARG A 337 21.98 -7.98 -19.08
CA ARG A 337 20.61 -7.93 -19.58
C ARG A 337 19.66 -8.29 -18.44
N MET A 338 18.88 -7.31 -17.99
CA MET A 338 17.92 -7.49 -16.90
C MET A 338 16.64 -6.70 -17.14
N TYR A 339 15.54 -7.15 -16.54
CA TYR A 339 14.31 -6.38 -16.54
C TYR A 339 14.42 -5.25 -15.50
N PRO A 340 14.02 -4.01 -15.83
CA PRO A 340 13.96 -2.92 -14.85
C PRO A 340 13.16 -3.29 -13.59
N PHE A 341 12.09 -4.09 -13.75
CA PHE A 341 11.31 -4.64 -12.64
C PHE A 341 12.13 -5.42 -11.59
N GLN A 342 13.25 -6.05 -11.97
CA GLN A 342 14.12 -6.75 -11.01
C GLN A 342 14.72 -5.82 -9.95
N ILE A 343 15.00 -4.56 -10.31
CA ILE A 343 15.49 -3.54 -9.37
C ILE A 343 14.40 -3.23 -8.32
N HIS A 344 13.15 -3.11 -8.77
CA HIS A 344 12.01 -2.94 -7.88
C HIS A 344 11.78 -4.17 -7.01
N SER A 345 11.97 -5.39 -7.55
CA SER A 345 11.90 -6.63 -6.78
C SER A 345 12.92 -6.69 -5.64
N ILE A 346 14.13 -6.12 -5.81
CA ILE A 346 15.10 -5.99 -4.70
C ILE A 346 14.53 -5.16 -3.56
N ALA A 347 13.90 -4.01 -3.87
CA ALA A 347 13.28 -3.16 -2.86
C ALA A 347 12.12 -3.89 -2.14
N LEU A 348 11.27 -4.58 -2.91
CA LEU A 348 10.16 -5.38 -2.37
C LEU A 348 10.66 -6.51 -1.46
N SER A 349 11.60 -7.33 -1.91
CA SER A 349 12.16 -8.46 -1.14
C SER A 349 12.91 -7.99 0.11
N THR A 350 13.65 -6.88 0.01
CA THR A 350 14.33 -6.25 1.15
C THR A 350 13.32 -5.83 2.23
N PHE A 351 12.24 -5.15 1.83
CA PHE A 351 11.18 -4.76 2.77
C PHE A 351 10.48 -5.98 3.37
N ALA A 352 10.13 -6.97 2.53
CA ALA A 352 9.44 -8.19 2.95
C ALA A 352 10.23 -8.97 4.01
N SER A 353 11.57 -8.96 3.94
CA SER A 353 12.41 -9.66 4.90
C SER A 353 12.74 -8.83 6.13
N LEU A 354 13.06 -7.54 5.98
CA LEU A 354 13.49 -6.73 7.12
C LEU A 354 12.30 -6.21 7.94
N ILE A 355 11.29 -5.64 7.27
CA ILE A 355 10.17 -4.94 7.93
C ILE A 355 8.94 -5.83 8.00
N GLY A 356 8.69 -6.66 6.98
CA GLY A 356 7.55 -7.60 6.95
C GLY A 356 7.35 -8.40 8.24
N PRO A 357 8.38 -9.01 8.84
CA PRO A 357 8.23 -9.82 10.05
C PRO A 357 7.75 -9.06 11.29
N PHE A 358 7.86 -7.72 11.31
CA PHE A 358 7.33 -6.90 12.38
C PHE A 358 5.79 -6.92 12.44
N GLY A 359 5.12 -7.16 11.31
CA GLY A 359 3.66 -7.40 11.30
C GLY A 359 3.30 -8.63 12.13
N GLY A 360 4.03 -9.73 11.95
CA GLY A 360 3.85 -10.93 12.76
C GLY A 360 4.27 -10.79 14.23
N PHE A 361 5.27 -9.93 14.53
CA PHE A 361 5.59 -9.58 15.93
C PHE A 361 4.48 -8.78 16.59
N PHE A 362 3.90 -7.81 15.87
CA PHE A 362 2.76 -7.03 16.35
C PHE A 362 1.55 -7.92 16.64
N ALA A 363 1.18 -8.80 15.70
CA ALA A 363 0.09 -9.76 15.88
C ALA A 363 0.38 -10.74 17.04
N SER A 364 1.61 -11.21 17.19
CA SER A 364 2.02 -12.01 18.35
C SER A 364 1.85 -11.25 19.67
N GLY A 365 2.26 -9.98 19.72
CA GLY A 365 2.11 -9.13 20.90
C GLY A 365 0.66 -8.92 21.29
N PHE A 366 -0.19 -8.65 20.30
CA PHE A 366 -1.63 -8.57 20.47
C PHE A 366 -2.20 -9.85 21.09
N LYS A 367 -1.86 -11.02 20.54
CA LYS A 367 -2.34 -12.31 21.07
C LYS A 367 -1.92 -12.52 22.54
N ARG A 368 -0.69 -12.15 22.90
CA ARG A 368 -0.22 -12.24 24.30
C ARG A 368 -0.94 -11.29 25.23
N ALA A 369 -1.30 -10.09 24.77
CA ALA A 369 -2.08 -9.13 25.58
C ALA A 369 -3.46 -9.70 25.97
N PHE A 370 -4.08 -10.50 25.11
CA PHE A 370 -5.37 -11.18 25.38
C PHE A 370 -5.23 -12.60 25.94
N LYS A 371 -4.01 -13.03 26.31
CA LYS A 371 -3.71 -14.38 26.80
C LYS A 371 -4.16 -15.50 25.84
N ILE A 372 -4.22 -15.21 24.55
CA ILE A 372 -4.51 -16.20 23.49
C ILE A 372 -3.20 -16.58 22.76
N LYS A 373 -3.22 -17.72 22.08
CA LYS A 373 -2.07 -18.21 21.31
C LYS A 373 -2.24 -17.99 19.81
N ASP A 374 -3.42 -18.25 19.30
CA ASP A 374 -3.81 -18.19 17.88
C ASP A 374 -5.13 -17.40 17.78
N PHE A 375 -5.38 -16.71 16.66
CA PHE A 375 -6.60 -15.88 16.51
C PHE A 375 -7.86 -16.74 16.40
N ALA A 376 -7.74 -17.92 15.80
CA ALA A 376 -8.80 -18.91 15.67
C ALA A 376 -8.19 -20.31 15.39
N ASN A 377 -9.03 -21.34 15.36
CA ASN A 377 -8.64 -22.69 14.95
C ASN A 377 -9.24 -23.03 13.56
N THR A 378 -9.21 -22.06 12.65
CA THR A 378 -9.86 -22.17 11.32
C THR A 378 -9.16 -23.18 10.41
N ILE A 379 -7.83 -23.30 10.51
CA ILE A 379 -7.04 -24.26 9.75
C ILE A 379 -6.43 -25.28 10.73
N PRO A 380 -6.81 -26.58 10.64
CA PRO A 380 -6.34 -27.59 11.58
C PRO A 380 -4.81 -27.65 11.62
N GLY A 381 -4.26 -27.46 12.82
CA GLY A 381 -2.83 -27.49 13.10
C GLY A 381 -2.05 -26.22 12.72
N HIS A 382 -2.71 -25.19 12.16
CA HIS A 382 -2.06 -23.99 11.62
C HIS A 382 -2.62 -22.66 12.14
N GLY A 383 -3.62 -22.67 13.03
CA GLY A 383 -4.17 -21.47 13.65
C GLY A 383 -5.22 -20.77 12.79
N GLY A 384 -5.37 -19.47 12.98
CA GLY A 384 -6.36 -18.65 12.27
C GLY A 384 -5.87 -18.22 10.89
N ILE A 385 -6.79 -17.71 10.08
CA ILE A 385 -6.44 -17.06 8.81
C ILE A 385 -5.66 -15.77 9.09
N MET A 386 -6.04 -15.01 10.13
CA MET A 386 -5.32 -13.80 10.54
C MET A 386 -3.86 -14.08 10.90
N ASP A 387 -3.55 -15.24 11.49
CA ASP A 387 -2.17 -15.68 11.80
C ASP A 387 -1.28 -15.86 10.56
N ARG A 388 -1.85 -15.86 9.35
CA ARG A 388 -1.13 -16.07 8.08
C ARG A 388 -0.98 -14.80 7.24
N PHE A 389 -1.81 -13.80 7.52
CA PHE A 389 -1.84 -12.54 6.77
C PHE A 389 -1.30 -11.34 7.58
N ASP A 390 -0.86 -11.55 8.82
CA ASP A 390 -0.31 -10.51 9.69
C ASP A 390 0.92 -9.80 9.11
N CYS A 391 1.87 -10.53 8.53
CA CYS A 391 3.02 -9.97 7.81
C CYS A 391 2.62 -9.34 6.46
N GLN A 392 1.55 -9.85 5.84
CA GLN A 392 1.09 -9.40 4.50
C GLN A 392 0.45 -8.01 4.54
N TYR A 393 -0.12 -7.61 5.69
CA TYR A 393 -0.72 -6.27 5.84
C TYR A 393 0.30 -5.14 5.70
N LEU A 394 1.48 -5.25 6.31
CA LEU A 394 2.53 -4.24 6.10
C LEU A 394 3.03 -4.24 4.65
N MET A 395 3.11 -5.43 4.05
CA MET A 395 3.56 -5.58 2.66
C MET A 395 2.60 -4.91 1.67
N ALA A 396 1.30 -5.10 1.83
CA ALA A 396 0.27 -4.52 0.97
C ALA A 396 0.34 -2.99 0.90
N THR A 397 0.46 -2.34 2.06
CA THR A 397 0.63 -0.88 2.14
C THR A 397 1.92 -0.44 1.47
N PHE A 398 3.03 -1.11 1.76
CA PHE A 398 4.32 -0.76 1.17
C PHE A 398 4.30 -0.84 -0.34
N VAL A 399 3.78 -1.94 -0.91
CA VAL A 399 3.67 -2.12 -2.37
C VAL A 399 2.84 -1.00 -3.00
N ASN A 400 1.71 -0.64 -2.39
CA ASN A 400 0.85 0.40 -2.94
C ASN A 400 1.53 1.77 -2.95
N VAL A 401 2.15 2.16 -1.82
CA VAL A 401 2.92 3.41 -1.71
C VAL A 401 4.11 3.41 -2.66
N TYR A 402 4.77 2.27 -2.81
CA TYR A 402 5.92 2.10 -3.71
C TYR A 402 5.51 2.30 -5.17
N ILE A 403 4.44 1.65 -5.61
CA ILE A 403 3.87 1.80 -6.96
C ILE A 403 3.47 3.26 -7.18
N ALA A 404 2.74 3.86 -6.23
CA ALA A 404 2.30 5.25 -6.34
C ALA A 404 3.45 6.26 -6.43
N SER A 405 4.58 5.98 -5.76
CA SER A 405 5.71 6.91 -5.68
C SER A 405 6.71 6.75 -6.82
N PHE A 406 6.99 5.51 -7.23
CA PHE A 406 8.10 5.21 -8.13
C PHE A 406 7.67 4.69 -9.51
N ILE A 407 6.43 4.22 -9.67
CA ILE A 407 5.99 3.52 -10.88
C ILE A 407 4.86 4.28 -11.60
N ARG A 408 3.83 4.70 -10.88
CA ARG A 408 2.67 5.40 -11.47
C ARG A 408 3.07 6.79 -11.95
N GLY A 409 3.37 6.87 -13.25
CA GLY A 409 3.31 8.12 -14.00
C GLY A 409 1.85 8.52 -14.30
N PRO A 410 1.58 9.77 -14.69
CA PRO A 410 0.24 10.19 -15.12
C PRO A 410 -0.20 9.39 -16.36
N ASN A 411 -1.25 8.57 -16.23
CA ASN A 411 -1.79 7.78 -17.34
C ASN A 411 -2.63 8.69 -18.27
N PRO A 412 -2.17 8.98 -19.50
CA PRO A 412 -2.87 9.88 -20.41
C PRO A 412 -4.23 9.34 -20.84
N SER A 413 -4.38 8.01 -20.91
CA SER A 413 -5.63 7.35 -21.31
C SER A 413 -6.73 7.58 -20.28
N LYS A 414 -6.42 7.50 -18.98
CA LYS A 414 -7.40 7.80 -17.90
C LYS A 414 -7.81 9.27 -17.92
N LEU A 415 -6.86 10.18 -18.19
CA LEU A 415 -7.11 11.61 -18.40
C LEU A 415 -8.04 11.87 -19.58
N ILE A 416 -7.82 11.19 -20.71
CA ILE A 416 -8.68 11.28 -21.89
C ILE A 416 -10.07 10.73 -21.61
N GLN A 417 -10.18 9.56 -20.96
CA GLN A 417 -11.48 8.99 -20.59
C GLN A 417 -12.26 9.94 -19.66
N GLN A 418 -11.62 10.50 -18.64
CA GLN A 418 -12.24 11.50 -17.76
C GLN A 418 -12.68 12.74 -18.54
N PHE A 419 -11.86 13.23 -19.46
CA PHE A 419 -12.21 14.33 -20.35
C PHE A 419 -13.47 14.01 -21.17
N LEU A 420 -13.57 12.80 -21.73
CA LEU A 420 -14.73 12.37 -22.52
C LEU A 420 -16.02 12.23 -21.70
N THR A 421 -15.96 12.11 -20.38
CA THR A 421 -17.16 12.11 -19.51
C THR A 421 -17.76 13.50 -19.28
N LEU A 422 -17.01 14.57 -19.57
CA LEU A 422 -17.47 15.94 -19.34
C LEU A 422 -18.53 16.36 -20.36
N ARG A 423 -19.28 17.41 -20.04
CA ARG A 423 -20.21 18.04 -21.00
C ARG A 423 -19.44 18.58 -22.22
N PRO A 424 -20.02 18.55 -23.44
CA PRO A 424 -19.35 19.01 -24.66
C PRO A 424 -18.74 20.42 -24.55
N ASP A 425 -19.45 21.35 -23.88
CA ASP A 425 -18.95 22.73 -23.68
C ASP A 425 -17.67 22.77 -22.83
N GLN A 426 -17.60 21.91 -21.81
CA GLN A 426 -16.44 21.80 -20.91
C GLN A 426 -15.27 21.13 -21.62
N GLN A 427 -15.54 20.11 -22.45
CA GLN A 427 -14.54 19.47 -23.29
C GLN A 427 -13.88 20.50 -24.23
N LEU A 428 -14.70 21.31 -24.93
CA LEU A 428 -14.21 22.33 -25.85
C LEU A 428 -13.39 23.41 -25.13
N HIS A 429 -13.83 23.82 -23.94
CA HIS A 429 -13.08 24.78 -23.12
C HIS A 429 -11.69 24.25 -22.73
N ILE A 430 -11.62 23.03 -22.19
CA ILE A 430 -10.35 22.41 -21.80
C ILE A 430 -9.43 22.22 -23.02
N PHE A 431 -9.98 21.78 -24.17
CA PHE A 431 -9.21 21.65 -25.40
C PHE A 431 -8.59 22.98 -25.85
N ASN A 432 -9.38 24.06 -25.84
CA ASN A 432 -8.89 25.38 -26.23
C ASN A 432 -7.82 25.91 -25.26
N THR A 433 -8.00 25.70 -23.96
CA THR A 433 -7.01 26.07 -22.93
C THR A 433 -5.72 25.27 -23.10
N LEU A 434 -5.81 23.95 -23.29
CA LEU A 434 -4.64 23.09 -23.53
C LEU A 434 -3.91 23.50 -24.81
N LYS A 435 -4.65 23.75 -25.90
CA LYS A 435 -4.10 24.26 -27.16
C LYS A 435 -3.34 25.56 -26.96
N ALA A 436 -3.91 26.53 -26.24
CA ALA A 436 -3.26 27.80 -25.96
C ALA A 436 -1.94 27.61 -25.19
N HIS A 437 -1.93 26.79 -24.14
CA HIS A 437 -0.72 26.48 -23.38
C HIS A 437 0.34 25.75 -24.21
N LEU A 438 -0.04 24.80 -25.06
CA LEU A 438 0.90 24.08 -25.93
C LEU A 438 1.52 25.01 -26.98
N VAL A 439 0.73 25.93 -27.56
CA VAL A 439 1.23 26.93 -28.51
C VAL A 439 2.22 27.88 -27.82
N ASP A 440 1.92 28.34 -26.60
CA ASP A 440 2.82 29.22 -25.84
C ASP A 440 4.12 28.50 -25.42
N LYS A 441 4.01 27.23 -25.02
CA LYS A 441 5.17 26.37 -24.71
C LYS A 441 6.05 26.10 -25.93
N ALA A 442 5.45 25.94 -27.12
CA ALA A 442 6.20 25.81 -28.37
C ALA A 442 6.92 27.13 -28.72
N ARG A 443 6.27 28.27 -28.50
CA ARG A 443 6.85 29.61 -28.74
C ARG A 443 8.03 29.89 -27.80
N SER A 444 7.91 29.57 -26.52
CA SER A 444 9.00 29.73 -25.53
C SER A 444 10.19 28.81 -25.81
N LYS A 445 9.95 27.53 -26.17
CA LYS A 445 11.04 26.63 -26.61
C LYS A 445 11.76 27.12 -27.87
N SER A 446 11.03 27.70 -28.83
CA SER A 446 11.60 28.31 -30.03
C SER A 446 12.49 29.51 -29.71
N VAL A 447 12.14 30.34 -28.72
CA VAL A 447 12.96 31.49 -28.29
C VAL A 447 14.22 31.01 -27.56
N MET A 448 14.11 30.04 -26.64
CA MET A 448 15.27 29.50 -25.92
C MET A 448 16.25 28.71 -26.82
N SER A 449 15.75 27.98 -27.82
CA SER A 449 16.61 27.29 -28.79
C SER A 449 17.35 28.27 -29.72
N SER A 450 16.80 29.48 -29.93
CA SER A 450 17.47 30.55 -30.67
C SER A 450 18.56 31.23 -29.85
N GLU A 451 18.43 31.29 -28.51
CA GLU A 451 19.45 31.84 -27.61
C GLU A 451 20.58 30.83 -27.32
N ALA A 452 20.28 29.53 -27.18
CA ALA A 452 21.29 28.51 -26.93
C ALA A 452 22.23 28.23 -28.12
N ALA A 453 21.79 28.54 -29.35
CA ALA A 453 22.64 28.47 -30.55
C ALA A 453 23.53 29.72 -30.74
N GLY A 454 23.42 30.73 -29.86
CA GLY A 454 24.11 32.03 -29.97
C GLY A 454 25.44 32.14 -29.21
N ALA A 455 25.95 31.08 -28.58
CA ALA A 455 27.21 31.12 -27.82
C ALA A 455 28.41 30.68 -28.68
N ARG A 456 28.72 31.42 -29.75
CA ARG A 456 30.06 31.49 -30.36
C ARG A 456 30.35 32.95 -30.69
N PRO A 457 31.51 33.53 -30.29
CA PRO A 457 31.81 34.91 -30.59
C PRO A 457 32.22 35.02 -32.06
N GLY A 458 31.33 35.55 -32.90
CA GLY A 458 31.65 35.87 -34.29
C GLY A 458 30.52 35.65 -35.28
N SER A 459 29.39 36.35 -35.12
CA SER A 459 28.52 36.70 -36.27
C SER A 459 27.54 37.81 -35.87
N PRO A 460 27.29 38.83 -36.72
CA PRO A 460 26.41 39.94 -36.39
C PRO A 460 24.94 39.51 -36.33
N ASN A 461 24.20 40.21 -35.45
CA ASN A 461 22.84 39.94 -35.00
C ASN A 461 21.85 39.72 -36.17
N PRO A 462 20.97 38.69 -36.16
CA PRO A 462 20.02 38.44 -37.26
C PRO A 462 18.99 39.55 -37.50
N LEU A 463 18.77 40.41 -36.49
CA LEU A 463 17.90 41.59 -36.56
C LEU A 463 18.48 42.76 -37.39
N GLU A 464 19.76 42.70 -37.79
CA GLU A 464 20.39 43.75 -38.60
C GLU A 464 20.36 43.48 -40.11
N ARG A 465 19.97 42.27 -40.54
CA ARG A 465 19.92 41.91 -41.95
C ARG A 465 18.69 42.55 -42.63
N PRO A 466 18.85 43.21 -43.77
CA PRO A 466 17.72 43.81 -44.48
C PRO A 466 16.81 42.71 -45.03
N LEU A 467 15.51 42.83 -44.77
CA LEU A 467 14.48 41.91 -45.25
C LEU A 467 14.25 42.07 -46.75
N LYS A 468 14.37 43.30 -47.27
CA LYS A 468 14.23 43.60 -48.70
C LYS A 468 14.95 44.89 -49.07
N ILE A 469 15.58 44.90 -50.24
CA ILE A 469 16.34 46.02 -50.80
C ILE A 469 16.01 46.22 -52.28
N GLY A 470 16.14 47.44 -52.78
CA GLY A 470 15.98 47.73 -54.21
C GLY A 470 15.75 49.21 -54.51
N TRP A 471 15.48 49.51 -55.78
CA TRP A 471 15.22 50.87 -56.25
C TRP A 471 13.73 51.16 -56.33
N LEU A 472 13.29 52.27 -55.72
CA LEU A 472 11.92 52.77 -55.81
C LEU A 472 11.92 54.27 -56.11
N LYS A 473 10.90 54.75 -56.83
CA LYS A 473 10.67 56.19 -56.99
C LYS A 473 9.91 56.71 -55.77
N LYS A 474 10.49 57.67 -55.06
CA LYS A 474 9.85 58.36 -53.92
C LYS A 474 9.53 59.79 -54.33
N GLN A 475 8.30 60.23 -54.05
CA GLN A 475 7.88 61.62 -54.22
C GLN A 475 8.38 62.46 -53.04
N ARG A 476 8.98 63.62 -53.29
CA ARG A 476 9.36 64.55 -52.22
C ARG A 476 8.13 65.25 -51.64
N SER A 477 8.16 65.50 -50.33
CA SER A 477 7.10 66.17 -49.58
C SER A 477 7.00 67.67 -49.89
N ILE A 478 8.13 68.34 -50.16
CA ILE A 478 8.19 69.81 -50.30
C ILE A 478 7.95 70.29 -51.73
N VAL A 479 8.39 69.53 -52.74
CA VAL A 479 8.15 69.83 -54.17
C VAL A 479 7.72 68.53 -54.84
N LYS A 480 6.58 68.52 -55.55
CA LYS A 480 6.00 67.32 -56.17
C LYS A 480 6.83 66.86 -57.39
N ASN A 481 8.00 66.29 -57.12
CA ASN A 481 8.88 65.68 -58.10
C ASN A 481 9.30 64.28 -57.62
N TRP A 482 9.38 63.32 -58.53
CA TRP A 482 9.68 61.92 -58.25
C TRP A 482 11.17 61.64 -58.48
N GLN A 483 11.86 61.10 -57.49
CA GLN A 483 13.28 60.71 -57.62
C GLN A 483 13.46 59.23 -57.27
N GLN A 484 14.34 58.56 -58.01
CA GLN A 484 14.72 57.17 -57.76
C GLN A 484 15.66 57.11 -56.55
N ARG A 485 15.37 56.22 -55.61
CA ARG A 485 16.08 56.06 -54.33
C ARG A 485 16.23 54.59 -54.00
N TYR A 486 17.34 54.27 -53.36
CA TYR A 486 17.58 52.93 -52.87
C TYR A 486 16.90 52.76 -51.51
N PHE A 487 16.05 51.74 -51.34
CA PHE A 487 15.34 51.50 -50.09
C PHE A 487 15.84 50.23 -49.43
N VAL A 488 15.79 50.22 -48.09
CA VAL A 488 16.19 49.08 -47.26
C VAL A 488 15.15 48.89 -46.16
N LEU A 489 14.47 47.74 -46.16
CA LEU A 489 13.51 47.36 -45.12
C LEU A 489 14.24 46.55 -44.05
N LYS A 490 14.29 47.05 -42.80
CA LYS A 490 14.82 46.32 -41.65
C LYS A 490 13.72 46.19 -40.59
N GLY A 491 13.33 44.95 -40.27
CA GLY A 491 12.16 44.70 -39.40
C GLY A 491 10.89 45.34 -39.96
N GLN A 492 10.29 46.26 -39.19
CA GLN A 492 9.09 47.03 -39.59
C GLN A 492 9.40 48.46 -40.06
N GLN A 493 10.67 48.88 -40.12
CA GLN A 493 11.06 50.23 -40.52
C GLN A 493 11.70 50.26 -41.91
N LEU A 494 11.30 51.25 -42.72
CA LEU A 494 11.73 51.43 -44.10
C LEU A 494 12.66 52.64 -44.20
N TYR A 495 13.90 52.42 -44.65
CA TYR A 495 14.93 53.44 -44.81
C TYR A 495 15.18 53.74 -46.29
N TYR A 496 15.53 55.00 -46.60
CA TYR A 496 15.84 55.44 -47.96
C TYR A 496 17.23 56.06 -48.03
N TYR A 497 17.97 55.73 -49.08
CA TYR A 497 19.33 56.16 -49.37
C TYR A 497 19.38 56.82 -50.76
N LYS A 498 20.40 57.64 -51.01
CA LYS A 498 20.60 58.25 -52.32
C LYS A 498 21.15 57.23 -53.31
N ASP A 499 22.13 56.45 -52.87
CA ASP A 499 22.78 55.37 -53.62
C ASP A 499 22.98 54.13 -52.73
N GLU A 500 23.40 53.01 -53.32
CA GLU A 500 23.50 51.69 -52.66
C GLU A 500 24.62 51.63 -51.62
N ASP A 501 25.67 52.43 -51.80
CA ASP A 501 26.85 52.47 -50.92
C ASP A 501 26.75 53.52 -49.79
N ASP A 502 25.64 54.24 -49.71
CA ASP A 502 25.46 55.29 -48.70
C ASP A 502 25.22 54.70 -47.30
N VAL A 503 26.03 55.12 -46.33
CA VAL A 503 26.00 54.57 -44.97
C VAL A 503 24.94 55.24 -44.07
N LYS A 504 24.43 56.41 -44.45
CA LYS A 504 23.46 57.17 -43.65
C LYS A 504 22.10 57.28 -44.35
N PRO A 505 21.00 56.85 -43.70
CA PRO A 505 19.66 56.99 -44.28
C PRO A 505 19.24 58.47 -44.29
N GLN A 506 18.54 58.88 -45.34
CA GLN A 506 17.94 60.19 -45.37
C GLN A 506 16.63 60.17 -44.58
N VAL A 507 16.58 60.96 -43.51
CA VAL A 507 15.35 61.21 -42.75
C VAL A 507 14.51 62.20 -43.55
N GLY A 508 13.35 61.77 -44.03
CA GLY A 508 12.48 62.61 -44.84
C GLY A 508 11.09 62.03 -45.04
#